data_AF-A0A9X9MQM3-F1
#
_entry.id   AF-A0A9X9MQM3-F1
#
_cell.length_a   1.000
_cell.length_b   1.000
_cell.length_c   1.000
_cell.angle_alpha   90.00
_cell.angle_beta   90.00
_cell.angle_gamma   90.00
#
_symmetry.space_group_name_H-M   'P 1'
#
loop_
_entity.id
_entity.type
_entity.pdbx_description
1 polymer ?
#
loop_
_entity_poly.entity_id
_entity_poly.type
_entity_poly.pdbx_seq_one_letter_code
_entity_poly.pdbx_strand_id
1 'polypeptide(L)'
;LSKWYIGTAREIHRNKLDNIKRDSLDEILFKFSPIFEDVKGLAEEFRDIIFNSKKKRTGNLDDPNKLYETIIAAFDRAIEALKM
;
A
#
# COMPACT_ATOMS: atom_id res chain seq x y z
N LEU A 1 6.89 -10.26 11.87
CA LEU A 1 7.06 -10.56 10.43
C LEU A 1 6.83 -12.04 10.07
N SER A 2 7.31 -13.03 10.85
CA SER A 2 7.15 -14.46 10.52
C SER A 2 5.71 -14.91 10.24
N LYS A 3 4.72 -14.44 11.02
CA LYS A 3 3.30 -14.83 10.88
C LYS A 3 2.59 -14.36 9.59
N TRP A 4 3.24 -13.55 8.76
CA TRP A 4 2.74 -13.17 7.43
C TRP A 4 3.00 -14.23 6.36
N TYR A 5 4.03 -15.06 6.58
CA TYR A 5 4.53 -16.04 5.61
C TYR A 5 4.56 -17.47 6.18
N ILE A 6 4.56 -17.60 7.52
CA ILE A 6 4.72 -18.86 8.24
C ILE A 6 3.63 -18.93 9.32
N GLY A 7 2.64 -19.78 9.08
CA GLY A 7 1.46 -19.97 9.92
C GLY A 7 0.39 -20.77 9.17
N THR A 8 -0.70 -21.14 9.84
CA THR A 8 -1.84 -21.75 9.15
C THR A 8 -2.46 -20.76 8.17
N ALA A 9 -3.12 -21.22 7.11
CA ALA A 9 -3.80 -20.35 6.15
C ALA A 9 -4.76 -19.36 6.84
N ARG A 10 -5.44 -19.81 7.91
CA ARG A 10 -6.31 -18.97 8.74
C ARG A 10 -5.56 -17.88 9.50
N GLU A 11 -4.39 -18.18 10.05
CA GLU A 11 -3.55 -17.20 10.76
C GLU A 11 -2.92 -16.20 9.80
N ILE A 12 -2.44 -16.67 8.65
CA ILE A 12 -1.92 -15.79 7.59
C ILE A 12 -3.03 -14.87 7.11
N HIS A 13 -4.22 -15.41 6.81
CA HIS A 13 -5.36 -14.62 6.37
C HIS A 13 -5.78 -13.60 7.43
N ARG A 14 -5.90 -13.99 8.70
CA ARG A 14 -6.25 -13.07 9.80
C ARG A 14 -5.23 -11.96 9.97
N ASN A 15 -3.94 -12.30 10.05
CA ASN A 15 -2.88 -11.31 10.22
C ASN A 15 -2.79 -10.35 9.03
N LYS A 16 -3.01 -10.84 7.80
CA LYS A 16 -3.10 -9.98 6.62
C LYS A 16 -4.36 -9.11 6.67
N LEU A 17 -5.52 -9.69 6.96
CA LEU A 17 -6.78 -8.96 7.03
C LEU A 17 -6.74 -7.83 8.08
N ASP A 18 -6.23 -8.11 9.28
CA ASP A 18 -6.20 -7.16 10.38
C ASP A 18 -5.18 -6.02 10.13
N ASN A 19 -4.04 -6.31 9.50
CA ASN A 19 -3.03 -5.30 9.12
C ASN A 19 -3.26 -4.65 7.73
N ILE A 20 -4.27 -5.08 6.97
CA ILE A 20 -4.65 -4.49 5.68
C ILE A 20 -5.92 -3.63 5.84
N LYS A 21 -6.61 -3.66 6.99
CA LYS A 21 -7.73 -2.73 7.25
C LYS A 21 -7.27 -1.28 7.17
N ARG A 22 -8.15 -0.39 6.67
CA ARG A 22 -7.82 1.03 6.44
C ARG A 22 -7.20 1.69 7.68
N ASP A 23 -7.73 1.34 8.86
CA ASP A 23 -7.34 1.81 10.19
C ASP A 23 -5.91 1.42 10.61
N SER A 24 -5.26 0.48 9.92
CA SER A 24 -3.87 0.06 10.20
C SER A 24 -2.82 0.80 9.37
N LEU A 25 -3.22 1.65 8.41
CA LEU A 25 -2.27 2.40 7.59
C LEU A 25 -1.50 3.41 8.41
N ASP A 26 -2.20 4.19 9.24
CA ASP A 26 -1.58 5.21 10.10
C ASP A 26 -0.56 4.57 11.05
N GLU A 27 -0.87 3.39 11.61
CA GLU A 27 0.06 2.62 12.43
C GLU A 27 1.29 2.11 11.65
N ILE A 28 1.14 1.81 10.36
CA ILE A 28 2.24 1.41 9.48
C ILE A 28 3.10 2.62 9.13
N LEU A 29 2.50 3.74 8.75
CA LEU A 29 3.20 4.99 8.44
C LEU A 29 3.94 5.54 9.67
N PHE A 30 3.37 5.40 10.87
CA PHE A 30 4.03 5.79 12.12
C PHE A 30 5.35 5.03 12.36
N LYS A 31 5.50 3.82 11.80
CA LYS A 31 6.73 3.01 11.92
C LYS A 31 7.78 3.41 10.88
N PHE A 32 7.46 4.27 9.93
CA PHE A 32 8.45 4.71 8.95
C PHE A 32 9.49 5.58 9.65
N SER A 33 10.75 5.43 9.22
CA SER A 33 11.80 6.31 9.71
C SER A 33 11.46 7.77 9.36
N PRO A 34 11.77 8.75 10.23
CA PRO A 34 11.54 10.17 9.95
C PRO A 34 12.19 10.67 8.65
N ILE A 35 13.24 10.00 8.17
CA ILE A 35 13.87 10.32 6.87
C ILE A 35 12.94 10.11 5.67
N PHE A 36 11.81 9.41 5.87
CA PHE A 36 10.81 9.13 4.84
C PHE A 36 9.52 9.93 5.05
N GLU A 37 9.52 10.97 5.90
CA GLU A 37 8.32 11.78 6.17
C GLU A 37 7.74 12.33 4.87
N ASP A 38 8.59 12.90 4.00
CA ASP A 38 8.19 13.53 2.74
C ASP A 38 7.59 12.55 1.73
N VAL A 39 7.79 11.24 1.91
CA VAL A 39 7.25 10.20 1.02
C VAL A 39 6.15 9.35 1.66
N LYS A 40 5.68 9.68 2.87
CA LYS A 40 4.55 8.97 3.49
C LYS A 40 3.28 9.07 2.63
N GLY A 41 3.03 10.22 2.02
CA GLY A 41 1.90 10.42 1.11
C GLY A 41 1.92 9.48 -0.10
N LEU A 42 3.11 9.14 -0.62
CA LEU A 42 3.25 8.14 -1.67
C LEU A 42 2.81 6.75 -1.19
N ALA A 43 3.16 6.36 0.04
CA ALA A 43 2.78 5.07 0.58
C ALA A 43 1.26 4.95 0.78
N GLU A 44 0.60 6.05 1.16
CA GLU A 44 -0.87 6.14 1.23
C GLU A 44 -1.51 5.96 -0.15
N GLU A 45 -1.07 6.78 -1.10
CA GLU A 45 -1.61 6.77 -2.46
C GLU A 45 -1.38 5.42 -3.16
N PHE A 46 -0.18 4.86 -3.04
CA PHE A 46 0.16 3.56 -3.60
C PHE A 46 -0.72 2.45 -3.03
N ARG A 47 -0.97 2.46 -1.71
CA ARG A 47 -1.87 1.48 -1.09
C ARG A 47 -3.29 1.63 -1.61
N ASP A 48 -3.79 2.85 -1.76
CA ASP A 48 -5.13 3.09 -2.30
C ASP A 48 -5.26 2.66 -3.75
N ILE A 49 -4.23 2.84 -4.57
CA ILE A 49 -4.17 2.35 -5.97
C ILE A 49 -4.24 0.81 -6.01
N ILE A 50 -3.40 0.13 -5.22
CA ILE A 50 -3.29 -1.33 -5.24
C ILE A 50 -4.53 -2.01 -4.67
N PHE A 51 -4.99 -1.54 -3.51
CA PHE A 51 -6.05 -2.22 -2.77
C PHE A 51 -7.45 -1.66 -3.05
N ASN A 52 -7.53 -0.51 -3.75
CA ASN A 52 -8.75 0.21 -4.10
C ASN A 52 -9.72 0.26 -2.91
N SER A 53 -9.57 1.26 -2.05
CA SER A 53 -10.33 1.39 -0.79
C SER A 53 -11.87 1.31 -0.96
N LYS A 54 -12.39 1.45 -2.19
CA LYS A 54 -13.82 1.31 -2.56
C LYS A 54 -14.21 -0.07 -3.14
N LYS A 55 -13.26 -0.86 -3.64
CA LYS A 55 -13.48 -2.23 -4.12
C LYS A 55 -12.26 -3.07 -3.77
N LYS A 56 -12.40 -4.01 -2.82
CA LYS A 56 -11.39 -5.04 -2.53
C LYS A 56 -11.14 -5.90 -3.79
N ARG A 57 -10.34 -5.41 -4.73
CA ARG A 57 -9.95 -6.14 -5.94
C ARG A 57 -8.76 -7.02 -5.60
N THR A 58 -9.05 -8.25 -5.21
CA THR A 58 -8.07 -9.33 -5.19
C THR A 58 -8.27 -10.17 -6.45
N GLY A 59 -7.63 -9.79 -7.55
CA GLY A 59 -7.73 -10.50 -8.84
C GLY A 59 -7.61 -9.61 -10.08
N ASN A 60 -7.42 -10.25 -11.23
CA ASN A 60 -7.09 -9.69 -12.55
C ASN A 60 -7.67 -8.30 -12.78
N LEU A 61 -6.80 -7.32 -12.98
CA LEU A 61 -7.21 -6.01 -13.48
C LEU A 61 -7.62 -6.20 -14.94
N ASP A 62 -8.79 -5.69 -15.30
CA ASP A 62 -9.28 -5.75 -16.70
C ASP A 62 -8.25 -5.15 -17.68
N ASP A 63 -7.44 -4.21 -17.18
CA ASP A 63 -6.30 -3.63 -17.88
C ASP A 63 -5.11 -3.44 -16.90
N PRO A 64 -4.06 -4.26 -16.99
CA PRO A 64 -2.85 -4.13 -16.18
C PRO A 64 -2.10 -2.81 -16.44
N ASN A 65 -2.10 -2.30 -17.67
CA ASN A 65 -1.36 -1.08 -18.02
C ASN A 65 -1.91 0.12 -17.25
N LYS A 66 -3.24 0.21 -17.14
CA LYS A 66 -3.89 1.26 -16.36
C LYS A 66 -3.48 1.26 -14.89
N LEU A 67 -3.26 0.10 -14.27
CA LEU A 67 -2.72 0.03 -12.91
C LEU A 67 -1.29 0.59 -12.88
N TYR A 68 -0.42 0.08 -13.75
CA TYR A 68 0.99 0.48 -13.76
C TYR A 68 1.17 1.96 -14.08
N GLU A 69 0.42 2.51 -15.03
CA GLU A 69 0.40 3.95 -15.35
C GLU A 69 0.00 4.78 -14.13
N THR A 70 -1.01 4.33 -13.37
CA THR A 70 -1.45 5.04 -12.16
C THR A 70 -0.38 5.00 -11.06
N ILE A 71 0.30 3.85 -10.90
CA ILE A 71 1.43 3.70 -9.97
C ILE A 71 2.58 4.61 -10.38
N ILE A 72 3.01 4.56 -11.65
CA ILE A 72 4.11 5.38 -12.17
C ILE A 72 3.81 6.86 -11.94
N ALA A 73 2.61 7.32 -12.27
CA ALA A 73 2.23 8.72 -12.08
C ALA A 73 2.25 9.16 -10.60
N ALA A 74 1.93 8.28 -9.66
CA ALA A 74 2.05 8.58 -8.22
C ALA A 74 3.52 8.75 -7.79
N PHE A 75 4.40 7.88 -8.28
CA PHE A 75 5.84 8.01 -8.05
C PHE A 75 6.41 9.27 -8.68
N ASP A 76 6.03 9.61 -9.91
CA ASP A 76 6.49 10.83 -10.58
C ASP A 76 6.10 12.08 -9.77
N ARG A 77 4.85 12.15 -9.27
CA ARG A 77 4.40 13.25 -8.39
C ARG A 77 5.22 13.35 -7.11
N ALA A 78 5.47 12.22 -6.46
CA ALA A 78 6.28 12.20 -5.23
C ALA A 78 7.72 12.66 -5.49
N ILE A 79 8.31 12.23 -6.61
CA ILE A 79 9.66 12.65 -7.01
C ILE A 79 9.69 14.15 -7.31
N GLU A 80 8.71 14.69 -8.02
CA GLU A 80 8.64 16.14 -8.29
C GLU A 80 8.47 16.95 -7.00
N ALA A 81 7.68 16.45 -6.04
CA ALA A 81 7.53 17.10 -4.73
C ALA A 81 8.84 17.15 -3.91
N LEU A 82 9.72 16.16 -4.08
CA LEU A 82 11.04 16.12 -3.43
C LEU A 82 12.09 17.03 -4.08
N LYS A 83 11.86 17.44 -5.33
CA LYS A 83 12.76 18.33 -6.08
C LYS A 83 12.52 19.82 -5.77
N MET A 84 11.44 20.14 -5.07
CA MET A 84 11.04 21.51 -4.71
C MET A 84 11.67 21.99 -3.40
#